data_AF-A0A9C9N776-F1
#
_entry.id   AF-A0A9C9N776-F1
#
_cell.length_a   1.000
_cell.length_b   1.000
_cell.length_c   1.000
_cell.angle_alpha   90.00
_cell.angle_beta   90.00
_cell.angle_gamma   90.00
#
_symmetry.space_group_name_H-M   'P 1'
#
loop_
_entity.id
_entity.type
_entity.pdbx_description
1 polymer ?
#
loop_
_entity_poly.entity_id
_entity_poly.type
_entity_poly.pdbx_seq_one_letter_code
_entity_poly.pdbx_strand_id
1 'polypeptide(L)'
;MSEEAQGMGMVDELAGVPTVEEIERHPMDDLLRGERLPHIWCQGCGIGTAVSCFISALMRSGLDLDKVAVVSGIGCTGRVAGYIRLDSFHTTHGRAIPFATGLKLANPEMKVVVFSGDGDLIAIGGNHFIHAARRNMDLTVICVNNFNYGMTGGQMGPTTPTEARTSTSRRGNLEHPFNVPYLAAAAGATYVARWTVLHARRLERSIYKALLKPGFTVVEAISPCPTLYGRWNRKKYGTDMFEYYHQQAVIRHDAQPWEVDIGLAGEIVCGEFVDVERPTFQQMYERLHPDVRPAEDLGLLHRPPTELDAGFEPAPLPPIDVREVTPAQVGTVSTAQVSEAEHVEMRLCGFGGQGIVLAGLIAGKAVALHDHREATFTQSYGPESRGGACSAAIVVSDEAILYPYVTRPNLIAAMYQEAYTTYHGQLAEGGVLLIDEDLVQPDPETGQRVVPVPATRIAEQELGRAQVANVVMLGAIAAVGGGISTEALRQSVLESVPKGTEELNARAFDRGYEYAQGVMASSIAE
;
A
#
# COMPACT_ATOMS: atom_id res chain seq x y z
N MET A 1 44.77 -16.10 -47.45
CA MET A 1 44.86 -17.57 -47.44
C MET A 1 45.02 -17.97 -45.98
N SER A 2 43.91 -18.02 -45.24
CA SER A 2 43.05 -19.21 -45.04
C SER A 2 43.79 -20.31 -44.27
N GLU A 3 43.35 -20.57 -43.03
CA GLU A 3 42.75 -21.85 -42.59
C GLU A 3 43.86 -22.83 -42.15
N GLU A 4 43.85 -23.54 -41.03
CA GLU A 4 42.84 -24.01 -40.08
C GLU A 4 43.64 -24.61 -38.92
N ALA A 5 43.26 -24.37 -37.65
CA ALA A 5 43.58 -25.28 -36.55
C ALA A 5 42.64 -25.05 -35.36
N GLN A 6 41.47 -25.69 -35.47
CA GLN A 6 40.81 -26.44 -34.38
C GLN A 6 40.36 -25.64 -33.15
N GLY A 7 39.16 -25.07 -33.27
CA GLY A 7 38.24 -24.95 -32.14
C GLY A 7 37.72 -26.33 -31.76
N MET A 8 38.27 -26.91 -30.70
CA MET A 8 37.60 -27.95 -29.91
C MET A 8 37.19 -27.30 -28.60
N GLY A 9 35.87 -27.20 -28.41
CA GLY A 9 35.24 -26.46 -27.33
C GLY A 9 35.72 -26.88 -25.96
N MET A 10 36.09 -25.88 -25.15
CA MET A 10 35.77 -25.96 -23.73
C MET A 10 34.25 -25.97 -23.64
N VAL A 11 33.72 -27.16 -23.41
CA VAL A 11 32.37 -27.34 -22.88
C VAL A 11 32.29 -26.45 -21.64
N ASP A 12 31.38 -25.49 -21.70
CA ASP A 12 31.11 -24.54 -20.64
C ASP A 12 30.64 -25.31 -19.39
N GLU A 13 31.59 -25.63 -18.50
CA GLU A 13 31.34 -26.29 -17.20
C GLU A 13 30.48 -25.43 -16.26
N LEU A 14 30.07 -24.22 -16.67
CA LEU A 14 29.22 -23.31 -15.92
C LEU A 14 27.78 -23.18 -16.48
N ALA A 15 27.41 -23.89 -17.55
CA ALA A 15 26.08 -23.83 -18.18
C ALA A 15 24.89 -24.35 -17.31
N GLY A 16 25.09 -24.52 -16.00
CA GLY A 16 24.06 -24.89 -15.04
C GLY A 16 24.26 -24.32 -13.63
N VAL A 17 25.23 -23.41 -13.43
CA VAL A 17 25.38 -22.68 -12.17
C VAL A 17 24.67 -21.34 -12.33
N PRO A 18 23.58 -21.08 -11.57
CA PRO A 18 22.89 -19.81 -11.69
C PRO A 18 23.87 -18.67 -11.36
N THR A 19 23.85 -17.65 -12.19
CA THR A 19 24.61 -16.41 -12.01
C THR A 19 24.27 -15.76 -10.67
N VAL A 20 25.15 -14.88 -10.16
CA VAL A 20 24.87 -14.12 -8.91
C VAL A 20 23.54 -13.36 -9.04
N GLU A 21 23.25 -12.82 -10.22
CA GLU A 21 22.00 -12.13 -10.52
C GLU A 21 20.79 -13.09 -10.50
N GLU A 22 20.93 -14.33 -10.99
CA GLU A 22 19.89 -15.38 -10.89
C GLU A 22 19.72 -15.93 -9.47
N ILE A 23 20.78 -15.89 -8.64
CA ILE A 23 20.73 -16.30 -7.22
C ILE A 23 20.08 -15.20 -6.36
N GLU A 24 20.34 -13.94 -6.68
CA GLU A 24 19.80 -12.78 -5.96
C GLU A 24 18.33 -12.49 -6.32
N ARG A 25 17.88 -12.92 -7.50
CA ARG A 25 16.51 -12.73 -7.97
C ARG A 25 15.56 -13.75 -7.37
N HIS A 26 14.56 -13.28 -6.63
CA HIS A 26 13.57 -14.17 -6.03
C HIS A 26 12.66 -14.74 -7.14
N PRO A 27 12.25 -16.02 -7.10
CA PRO A 27 11.46 -16.65 -8.18
C PRO A 27 10.13 -15.94 -8.49
N MET A 28 9.59 -15.16 -7.57
CA MET A 28 8.36 -14.37 -7.77
C MET A 28 8.59 -12.98 -8.34
N ASP A 29 9.84 -12.53 -8.50
CA ASP A 29 10.18 -11.20 -9.01
C ASP A 29 9.70 -11.00 -10.46
N ASP A 30 9.50 -12.08 -11.21
CA ASP A 30 8.92 -12.02 -12.55
C ASP A 30 7.45 -11.58 -12.58
N LEU A 31 6.74 -11.71 -11.46
CA LEU A 31 5.34 -11.34 -11.33
C LEU A 31 5.13 -10.22 -10.30
N LEU A 32 6.20 -9.70 -9.71
CA LEU A 32 6.16 -8.57 -8.80
C LEU A 32 6.75 -7.31 -9.44
N ARG A 33 6.21 -6.16 -9.05
CA ARG A 33 6.74 -4.84 -9.38
C ARG A 33 7.73 -4.43 -8.31
N GLY A 34 8.99 -4.84 -8.48
CA GLY A 34 10.07 -4.59 -7.53
C GLY A 34 10.27 -3.10 -7.23
N GLU A 35 10.04 -2.24 -8.22
CA GLU A 35 10.14 -0.78 -8.11
C GLU A 35 9.07 -0.15 -7.19
N ARG A 36 8.04 -0.92 -6.82
CA ARG A 36 6.98 -0.50 -5.88
C ARG A 36 7.15 -1.13 -4.50
N LEU A 37 8.21 -1.88 -4.27
CA LEU A 37 8.57 -2.38 -2.95
C LEU A 37 9.40 -1.33 -2.19
N PRO A 38 9.30 -1.26 -0.84
CA PRO A 38 8.51 -2.14 0.03
C PRO A 38 6.99 -1.89 -0.08
N HIS A 39 6.20 -2.94 0.09
CA HIS A 39 4.75 -2.82 0.12
C HIS A 39 4.25 -2.13 1.41
N ILE A 40 3.06 -1.53 1.37
CA ILE A 40 2.47 -0.83 2.52
C ILE A 40 1.88 -1.72 3.62
N TRP A 41 1.86 -3.05 3.45
CA TRP A 41 1.18 -3.94 4.41
C TRP A 41 1.98 -4.12 5.70
N CYS A 42 1.26 -4.09 6.83
CA CYS A 42 1.84 -4.21 8.16
C CYS A 42 2.59 -5.55 8.37
N GLN A 43 3.63 -5.53 9.20
CA GLN A 43 4.23 -6.78 9.69
C GLN A 43 3.20 -7.71 10.36
N GLY A 44 3.31 -9.00 10.05
CA GLY A 44 2.37 -10.01 10.51
C GLY A 44 1.00 -9.96 9.83
N CYS A 45 0.80 -9.13 8.80
CA CYS A 45 -0.36 -9.19 7.93
C CYS A 45 -0.25 -10.38 6.97
N GLY A 46 -1.35 -11.09 6.72
CA GLY A 46 -1.37 -12.25 5.81
C GLY A 46 -1.56 -11.91 4.33
N ILE A 47 -1.75 -10.64 3.97
CA ILE A 47 -1.97 -10.27 2.56
C ILE A 47 -0.76 -10.67 1.71
N GLY A 48 0.46 -10.44 2.20
CA GLY A 48 1.68 -10.87 1.50
C GLY A 48 1.70 -12.38 1.24
N THR A 49 1.33 -13.20 2.24
CA THR A 49 1.22 -14.65 2.07
C THR A 49 0.15 -15.05 1.06
N ALA A 50 -1.01 -14.38 1.06
CA ALA A 50 -2.07 -14.62 0.08
C ALA A 50 -1.60 -14.28 -1.35
N VAL A 51 -0.84 -13.20 -1.51
CA VAL A 51 -0.23 -12.82 -2.79
C VAL A 51 0.82 -13.83 -3.22
N SER A 52 1.72 -14.27 -2.35
CA SER A 52 2.69 -15.32 -2.67
C SER A 52 2.01 -16.62 -3.09
N CYS A 53 0.91 -17.01 -2.42
CA CYS A 53 0.12 -18.18 -2.80
C CYS A 53 -0.52 -18.00 -4.19
N PHE A 54 -1.02 -16.80 -4.49
CA PHE A 54 -1.60 -16.48 -5.79
C PHE A 54 -0.56 -16.50 -6.91
N ILE A 55 0.59 -15.84 -6.71
CA ILE A 55 1.70 -15.83 -7.69
C ILE A 55 2.18 -17.26 -7.95
N SER A 56 2.42 -18.04 -6.88
CA SER A 56 2.81 -19.45 -7.01
C SER A 56 1.78 -20.27 -7.79
N ALA A 57 0.48 -20.12 -7.48
CA ALA A 57 -0.58 -20.79 -8.22
C ALA A 57 -0.60 -20.38 -9.70
N LEU A 58 -0.37 -19.10 -9.98
CA LEU A 58 -0.36 -18.58 -11.35
C LEU A 58 0.83 -19.12 -12.15
N MET A 59 2.04 -19.11 -11.59
CA MET A 59 3.24 -19.68 -12.22
C MET A 59 3.06 -21.17 -12.55
N ARG A 60 2.34 -21.91 -11.70
CA ARG A 60 2.08 -23.34 -11.90
C ARG A 60 0.92 -23.62 -12.86
N SER A 61 0.02 -22.66 -13.05
CA SER A 61 -1.22 -22.83 -13.83
C SER A 61 -0.98 -23.12 -15.31
N GLY A 62 0.17 -22.71 -15.85
CA GLY A 62 0.44 -22.76 -17.29
C GLY A 62 -0.43 -21.79 -18.10
N LEU A 63 -1.13 -20.87 -17.44
CA LEU A 63 -1.87 -19.80 -18.11
C LEU A 63 -0.90 -18.87 -18.84
N ASP A 64 -1.32 -18.43 -20.02
CA ASP A 64 -0.68 -17.33 -20.73
C ASP A 64 -0.84 -16.05 -19.92
N LEU A 65 0.26 -15.54 -19.35
CA LEU A 65 0.27 -14.41 -18.44
C LEU A 65 -0.19 -13.11 -19.13
N ASP A 66 0.01 -12.98 -20.44
CA ASP A 66 -0.50 -11.85 -21.23
C ASP A 66 -2.03 -11.87 -21.35
N LYS A 67 -2.66 -12.99 -21.01
CA LYS A 67 -4.12 -13.16 -20.94
C LYS A 67 -4.66 -13.19 -19.51
N VAL A 68 -3.86 -12.79 -18.51
CA VAL A 68 -4.30 -12.70 -17.10
C VAL A 68 -4.43 -11.24 -16.68
N ALA A 69 -5.61 -10.86 -16.20
CA ALA A 69 -5.84 -9.53 -15.63
C ALA A 69 -6.27 -9.62 -14.16
N VAL A 70 -5.70 -8.75 -13.33
CA VAL A 70 -6.03 -8.64 -11.90
C VAL A 70 -6.85 -7.37 -11.66
N VAL A 71 -8.06 -7.51 -11.14
CA VAL A 71 -8.93 -6.38 -10.78
C VAL A 71 -9.09 -6.32 -9.27
N SER A 72 -8.83 -5.17 -8.68
CA SER A 72 -8.97 -4.96 -7.24
C SER A 72 -9.87 -3.78 -6.93
N GLY A 73 -10.50 -3.81 -5.76
CA GLY A 73 -11.25 -2.68 -5.21
C GLY A 73 -10.37 -1.83 -4.28
N ILE A 74 -10.98 -1.12 -3.34
CA ILE A 74 -10.27 -0.24 -2.40
C ILE A 74 -10.07 -0.94 -1.05
N GLY A 75 -8.85 -0.87 -0.52
CA GLY A 75 -8.48 -1.38 0.80
C GLY A 75 -7.02 -1.83 0.86
N CYS A 76 -6.57 -2.35 2.00
CA CYS A 76 -5.21 -2.90 2.12
C CYS A 76 -4.97 -3.97 1.06
N THR A 77 -5.90 -4.91 0.92
CA THR A 77 -5.88 -5.95 -0.12
C THR A 77 -5.99 -5.36 -1.52
N GLY A 78 -6.71 -4.25 -1.70
CA GLY A 78 -6.87 -3.58 -2.98
C GLY A 78 -5.54 -3.17 -3.64
N ARG A 79 -4.52 -2.91 -2.84
CA ARG A 79 -3.18 -2.53 -3.33
C ARG A 79 -2.45 -3.64 -4.08
N VAL A 80 -2.93 -4.88 -4.05
CA VAL A 80 -2.33 -6.01 -4.81
C VAL A 80 -2.17 -5.68 -6.30
N ALA A 81 -3.15 -5.01 -6.92
CA ALA A 81 -3.03 -4.57 -8.31
C ALA A 81 -1.81 -3.65 -8.54
N GLY A 82 -1.40 -2.89 -7.53
CA GLY A 82 -0.22 -2.05 -7.62
C GLY A 82 1.11 -2.81 -7.58
N TYR A 83 1.15 -4.04 -7.06
CA TYR A 83 2.38 -4.80 -6.83
C TYR A 83 2.60 -5.96 -7.79
N ILE A 84 1.58 -6.37 -8.55
CA ILE A 84 1.69 -7.49 -9.49
C ILE A 84 2.07 -6.97 -10.89
N ARG A 85 3.04 -7.62 -11.51
CA ARG A 85 3.54 -7.32 -12.87
C ARG A 85 2.69 -8.03 -13.93
N LEU A 86 1.41 -7.71 -13.92
CA LEU A 86 0.40 -8.10 -14.92
C LEU A 86 -0.46 -6.88 -15.26
N ASP A 87 -1.32 -7.01 -16.27
CA ASP A 87 -2.41 -6.07 -16.47
C ASP A 87 -3.31 -6.05 -15.24
N SER A 88 -3.40 -4.86 -14.62
CA SER A 88 -3.98 -4.73 -13.30
C SER A 88 -4.78 -3.45 -13.17
N PHE A 89 -5.99 -3.54 -12.62
CA PHE A 89 -6.89 -2.41 -12.45
C PHE A 89 -7.25 -2.22 -10.97
N HIS A 90 -6.86 -1.08 -10.41
CA HIS A 90 -7.27 -0.66 -9.07
C HIS A 90 -8.49 0.26 -9.21
N THR A 91 -9.67 -0.30 -8.90
CA THR A 91 -10.97 0.32 -9.21
C THR A 91 -11.58 1.01 -7.99
N THR A 92 -12.81 1.50 -8.10
CA THR A 92 -13.54 2.11 -6.99
C THR A 92 -14.06 1.08 -5.99
N HIS A 93 -14.30 1.52 -4.75
CA HIS A 93 -14.68 0.63 -3.65
C HIS A 93 -15.97 -0.13 -3.95
N GLY A 94 -15.91 -1.46 -3.85
CA GLY A 94 -17.02 -2.38 -4.15
C GLY A 94 -17.38 -2.47 -5.63
N ARG A 95 -16.51 -2.03 -6.55
CA ARG A 95 -16.76 -2.05 -8.00
C ARG A 95 -15.78 -2.91 -8.79
N ALA A 96 -14.93 -3.68 -8.11
CA ALA A 96 -14.02 -4.64 -8.74
C ALA A 96 -14.77 -5.69 -9.58
N ILE A 97 -15.85 -6.28 -9.05
CA ILE A 97 -16.63 -7.30 -9.78
C ILE A 97 -17.36 -6.74 -11.02
N PRO A 98 -18.05 -5.58 -10.96
CA PRO A 98 -18.60 -4.94 -12.14
C PRO A 98 -17.55 -4.62 -13.21
N PHE A 99 -16.40 -4.09 -12.81
CA PHE A 99 -15.31 -3.80 -13.74
C PHE A 99 -14.78 -5.09 -14.39
N ALA A 100 -14.50 -6.11 -13.57
CA ALA A 100 -14.04 -7.42 -14.03
C ALA A 100 -15.05 -8.11 -14.96
N THR A 101 -16.35 -7.96 -14.68
CA THR A 101 -17.46 -8.41 -15.53
C THR A 101 -17.38 -7.75 -16.90
N GLY A 102 -17.20 -6.43 -16.95
CA GLY A 102 -17.04 -5.70 -18.21
C GLY A 102 -15.82 -6.16 -18.98
N LEU A 103 -14.67 -6.28 -18.31
CA LEU A 103 -13.42 -6.75 -18.91
C LEU A 103 -13.56 -8.14 -19.53
N LYS A 104 -14.17 -9.08 -18.80
CA LYS A 104 -14.38 -10.45 -19.27
C LYS A 104 -15.39 -10.54 -20.42
N LEU A 105 -16.38 -9.66 -20.47
CA LEU A 105 -17.32 -9.60 -21.60
C LEU A 105 -16.70 -8.94 -22.84
N ALA A 106 -15.83 -7.95 -22.65
CA ALA A 106 -15.09 -7.29 -23.72
C ALA A 106 -14.03 -8.22 -24.34
N ASN A 107 -13.37 -9.03 -23.52
CA ASN A 107 -12.40 -10.03 -23.97
C ASN A 107 -12.64 -11.40 -23.27
N PRO A 108 -13.45 -12.27 -23.88
CA PRO A 108 -13.81 -13.58 -23.30
C PRO A 108 -12.63 -14.52 -23.07
N GLU A 109 -11.51 -14.35 -23.79
CA GLU A 109 -10.32 -15.20 -23.63
C GLU A 109 -9.52 -14.87 -22.36
N MET A 110 -9.68 -13.67 -21.80
CA MET A 110 -8.93 -13.25 -20.61
C MET A 110 -9.31 -14.08 -19.38
N LYS A 111 -8.31 -14.52 -18.61
CA LYS A 111 -8.51 -14.94 -17.23
C LYS A 111 -8.55 -13.71 -16.34
N VAL A 112 -9.74 -13.39 -15.83
CA VAL A 112 -9.93 -12.23 -14.95
C VAL A 112 -10.02 -12.68 -13.49
N VAL A 113 -9.10 -12.16 -12.68
CA VAL A 113 -9.00 -12.45 -11.25
C VAL A 113 -9.37 -11.22 -10.45
N VAL A 114 -10.39 -11.32 -9.59
CA VAL A 114 -10.74 -10.28 -8.63
C VAL A 114 -10.00 -10.57 -7.32
N PHE A 115 -9.13 -9.65 -6.88
CA PHE A 115 -8.37 -9.80 -5.65
C PHE A 115 -8.68 -8.63 -4.71
N SER A 116 -9.49 -8.85 -3.68
CA SER A 116 -9.97 -7.75 -2.82
C SER A 116 -10.34 -8.21 -1.41
N GLY A 117 -10.66 -7.25 -0.54
CA GLY A 117 -10.97 -7.49 0.88
C GLY A 117 -12.45 -7.83 1.13
N ASP A 118 -12.75 -8.38 2.30
CA ASP A 118 -14.11 -8.71 2.75
C ASP A 118 -15.06 -7.50 2.75
N GLY A 119 -14.63 -6.36 3.29
CA GLY A 119 -15.45 -5.13 3.26
C GLY A 119 -15.74 -4.62 1.85
N ASP A 120 -14.80 -4.77 0.92
CA ASP A 120 -14.99 -4.35 -0.47
C ASP A 120 -15.96 -5.28 -1.22
N LEU A 121 -15.80 -6.60 -1.07
CA LEU A 121 -16.57 -7.59 -1.82
C LEU A 121 -17.93 -7.91 -1.21
N ILE A 122 -18.04 -7.94 0.11
CA ILE A 122 -19.19 -8.51 0.83
C ILE A 122 -20.10 -7.44 1.41
N ALA A 123 -19.59 -6.23 1.70
CA ALA A 123 -20.44 -5.10 2.08
C ALA A 123 -20.88 -4.27 0.86
N ILE A 124 -20.16 -3.20 0.52
CA ILE A 124 -20.56 -2.29 -0.58
C ILE A 124 -20.56 -2.96 -1.95
N GLY A 125 -19.76 -4.02 -2.13
CA GLY A 125 -19.73 -4.87 -3.32
C GLY A 125 -20.70 -6.05 -3.30
N GLY A 126 -21.39 -6.29 -2.17
CA GLY A 126 -22.12 -7.54 -1.92
C GLY A 126 -23.19 -7.86 -2.97
N ASN A 127 -23.93 -6.86 -3.44
CA ASN A 127 -24.93 -7.07 -4.48
C ASN A 127 -24.31 -7.50 -5.82
N HIS A 128 -23.14 -6.96 -6.16
CA HIS A 128 -22.43 -7.35 -7.38
C HIS A 128 -21.86 -8.76 -7.26
N PHE A 129 -21.34 -9.11 -6.08
CA PHE A 129 -20.88 -10.47 -5.76
C PHE A 129 -22.00 -11.51 -5.97
N ILE A 130 -23.16 -11.28 -5.35
CA ILE A 130 -24.32 -12.18 -5.47
C ILE A 130 -24.76 -12.33 -6.92
N HIS A 131 -24.84 -11.23 -7.68
CA HIS A 131 -25.30 -11.30 -9.06
C HIS A 131 -24.26 -11.88 -10.04
N ALA A 132 -22.96 -11.72 -9.78
CA ALA A 132 -21.92 -12.37 -10.58
C ALA A 132 -21.90 -13.90 -10.35
N ALA A 133 -22.01 -14.34 -9.09
CA ALA A 133 -22.19 -15.74 -8.74
C ALA A 133 -23.47 -16.32 -9.35
N ARG A 134 -24.61 -15.62 -9.24
CA ARG A 134 -25.90 -16.07 -9.82
C ARG A 134 -25.80 -16.30 -11.32
N ARG A 135 -25.08 -15.43 -12.04
CA ARG A 135 -24.85 -15.57 -13.49
C ARG A 135 -23.84 -16.69 -13.81
N ASN A 136 -23.05 -17.14 -12.84
CA ASN A 136 -21.83 -17.91 -13.05
C ASN A 136 -20.92 -17.20 -14.06
N MET A 137 -20.68 -15.90 -13.81
CA MET A 137 -19.74 -15.12 -14.60
C MET A 137 -18.35 -15.71 -14.44
N ASP A 138 -17.64 -15.99 -15.54
CA ASP A 138 -16.30 -16.59 -15.50
C ASP A 138 -15.25 -15.62 -14.91
N LEU A 139 -15.16 -15.61 -13.58
CA LEU A 139 -14.31 -14.75 -12.75
C LEU A 139 -13.79 -15.56 -11.58
N THR A 140 -12.49 -15.40 -11.26
CA THR A 140 -11.90 -15.98 -10.04
C THR A 140 -11.80 -14.91 -8.97
N VAL A 141 -12.51 -15.08 -7.85
CA VAL A 141 -12.51 -14.15 -6.72
C VAL A 141 -11.65 -14.68 -5.58
N ILE A 142 -10.63 -13.92 -5.22
CA ILE A 142 -9.83 -14.12 -4.01
C ILE A 142 -10.26 -13.07 -3.01
N CYS A 143 -11.02 -13.50 -2.00
CA CYS A 143 -11.49 -12.65 -0.91
C CYS A 143 -10.55 -12.78 0.27
N VAL A 144 -9.75 -11.75 0.56
CA VAL A 144 -8.93 -11.72 1.76
C VAL A 144 -9.77 -11.17 2.91
N ASN A 145 -10.22 -12.06 3.79
CA ASN A 145 -11.04 -11.71 4.94
C ASN A 145 -10.16 -11.51 6.17
N ASN A 146 -10.13 -10.28 6.67
CA ASN A 146 -9.39 -9.93 7.88
C ASN A 146 -10.30 -9.44 9.03
N PHE A 147 -11.61 -9.61 8.85
CA PHE A 147 -12.68 -9.29 9.79
C PHE A 147 -12.87 -7.80 10.09
N ASN A 148 -12.28 -6.87 9.34
CA ASN A 148 -12.49 -5.43 9.52
C ASN A 148 -12.13 -4.56 8.30
N TYR A 149 -12.46 -3.27 8.35
CA TYR A 149 -11.90 -2.31 7.40
C TYR A 149 -10.52 -1.82 7.85
N GLY A 150 -9.47 -2.57 7.50
CA GLY A 150 -8.11 -2.26 7.92
C GLY A 150 -7.60 -0.87 7.48
N MET A 151 -7.74 -0.52 6.20
CA MET A 151 -7.16 0.72 5.64
C MET A 151 -7.78 1.99 6.22
N THR A 152 -9.04 1.95 6.63
CA THR A 152 -9.80 3.12 7.09
C THR A 152 -9.75 3.31 8.61
N GLY A 153 -8.96 2.52 9.35
CA GLY A 153 -8.82 2.64 10.80
C GLY A 153 -9.58 1.59 11.62
N GLY A 154 -9.97 0.48 11.00
CA GLY A 154 -10.36 -0.75 11.69
C GLY A 154 -11.81 -0.78 12.13
N GLN A 155 -12.72 -0.26 11.32
CA GLN A 155 -14.16 -0.31 11.51
C GLN A 155 -14.70 -1.73 11.37
N MET A 156 -15.86 -1.98 11.97
CA MET A 156 -16.65 -3.20 11.80
C MET A 156 -16.93 -3.47 10.32
N GLY A 157 -16.61 -4.67 9.86
CA GLY A 157 -16.87 -5.19 8.52
C GLY A 157 -18.02 -6.20 8.49
N PRO A 158 -18.44 -6.64 7.30
CA PRO A 158 -19.58 -7.56 7.11
C PRO A 158 -19.30 -8.98 7.63
N THR A 159 -18.03 -9.36 7.81
CA THR A 159 -17.60 -10.67 8.32
C THR A 159 -17.11 -10.61 9.76
N THR A 160 -17.13 -9.44 10.41
CA THR A 160 -16.71 -9.28 11.80
C THR A 160 -17.55 -10.18 12.69
N PRO A 161 -16.97 -11.15 13.44
CA PRO A 161 -17.76 -12.04 14.29
C PRO A 161 -18.61 -11.28 15.31
N THR A 162 -19.78 -11.81 15.67
CA THR A 162 -20.62 -11.24 16.74
C THR A 162 -19.80 -11.11 18.03
N GLU A 163 -20.05 -10.06 18.80
CA GLU A 163 -19.30 -9.66 20.00
C GLU A 163 -17.85 -9.20 19.78
N ALA A 164 -17.27 -9.36 18.58
CA ALA A 164 -15.92 -8.88 18.29
C ALA A 164 -15.85 -7.35 18.33
N ARG A 165 -14.76 -6.81 18.89
CA ARG A 165 -14.58 -5.37 19.09
C ARG A 165 -13.81 -4.76 17.92
N THR A 166 -14.26 -3.59 17.48
CA THR A 166 -13.60 -2.79 16.45
C THR A 166 -13.61 -1.30 16.84
N SER A 167 -13.06 -0.41 15.99
CA SER A 167 -13.05 1.03 16.29
C SER A 167 -14.46 1.64 16.38
N THR A 168 -15.42 1.09 15.63
CA THR A 168 -16.84 1.50 15.61
C THR A 168 -17.75 0.60 16.44
N SER A 169 -17.39 -0.67 16.65
CA SER A 169 -18.10 -1.61 17.54
C SER A 169 -17.34 -1.80 18.87
N ARG A 170 -17.08 -0.71 19.60
CA ARG A 170 -16.23 -0.74 20.81
C ARG A 170 -16.74 -1.63 21.94
N ARG A 171 -18.04 -1.95 21.95
CA ARG A 171 -18.70 -2.84 22.92
C ARG A 171 -19.01 -4.23 22.34
N GLY A 172 -18.49 -4.54 21.15
CA GLY A 172 -18.78 -5.77 20.41
C GLY A 172 -19.70 -5.53 19.22
N ASN A 173 -19.57 -6.37 18.20
CA ASN A 173 -20.48 -6.40 17.05
C ASN A 173 -21.84 -6.98 17.47
N LEU A 174 -22.93 -6.30 17.09
CA LEU A 174 -24.31 -6.72 17.36
C LEU A 174 -24.93 -7.46 16.16
N GLU A 175 -24.36 -7.30 14.97
CA GLU A 175 -24.86 -7.87 13.73
C GLU A 175 -24.38 -9.31 13.56
N HIS A 176 -25.16 -10.08 12.80
CA HIS A 176 -24.75 -11.42 12.37
C HIS A 176 -23.76 -11.29 11.20
N PRO A 177 -22.56 -11.88 11.29
CA PRO A 177 -21.60 -11.84 10.19
C PRO A 177 -22.09 -12.65 8.99
N PHE A 178 -21.64 -12.26 7.80
CA PHE A 178 -21.78 -13.11 6.62
C PHE A 178 -20.80 -14.28 6.67
N ASN A 179 -21.33 -15.50 6.53
CA ASN A 179 -20.55 -16.68 6.17
C ASN A 179 -20.26 -16.65 4.65
N VAL A 180 -19.05 -16.26 4.27
CA VAL A 180 -18.67 -16.06 2.85
C VAL A 180 -18.80 -17.33 2.00
N PRO A 181 -18.36 -18.53 2.42
CA PRO A 181 -18.60 -19.78 1.71
C PRO A 181 -20.07 -20.06 1.50
N TYR A 182 -20.90 -19.87 2.53
CA TYR A 182 -22.34 -20.07 2.39
C TYR A 182 -22.96 -19.06 1.42
N LEU A 183 -22.60 -17.78 1.55
CA LEU A 183 -23.08 -16.73 0.65
C LEU A 183 -22.71 -17.02 -0.81
N ALA A 184 -21.47 -17.42 -1.07
CA ALA A 184 -20.99 -17.78 -2.40
C ALA A 184 -21.73 -19.01 -2.97
N ALA A 185 -21.85 -20.07 -2.16
CA ALA A 185 -22.55 -21.29 -2.53
C ALA A 185 -24.02 -21.03 -2.82
N ALA A 186 -24.73 -20.34 -1.92
CA ALA A 186 -26.13 -19.99 -2.06
C ALA A 186 -26.39 -19.05 -3.25
N ALA A 187 -25.44 -18.17 -3.56
CA ALA A 187 -25.52 -17.31 -4.73
C ALA A 187 -25.20 -18.04 -6.05
N GLY A 188 -24.64 -19.25 -6.00
CA GLY A 188 -24.43 -20.12 -7.16
C GLY A 188 -23.02 -20.16 -7.73
N ALA A 189 -22.00 -19.86 -6.91
CA ALA A 189 -20.59 -20.07 -7.27
C ALA A 189 -20.31 -21.56 -7.58
N THR A 190 -19.46 -21.84 -8.57
CA THR A 190 -19.15 -23.21 -9.01
C THR A 190 -17.99 -23.82 -8.23
N TYR A 191 -17.17 -23.00 -7.59
CA TYR A 191 -16.12 -23.44 -6.68
C TYR A 191 -16.01 -22.51 -5.48
N VAL A 192 -15.94 -23.09 -4.29
CA VAL A 192 -15.83 -22.35 -3.04
C VAL A 192 -14.84 -23.06 -2.11
N ALA A 193 -13.81 -22.36 -1.68
CA ALA A 193 -12.85 -22.84 -0.69
C ALA A 193 -12.52 -21.77 0.34
N ARG A 194 -12.17 -22.19 1.56
CA ARG A 194 -11.62 -21.31 2.61
C ARG A 194 -10.36 -21.90 3.20
N TRP A 195 -9.35 -21.05 3.35
CA TRP A 195 -8.13 -21.38 4.08
C TRP A 195 -7.65 -20.18 4.90
N THR A 196 -7.06 -20.42 6.07
CA THR A 196 -6.21 -19.40 6.70
C THR A 196 -4.90 -19.30 5.95
N VAL A 197 -4.26 -18.12 6.00
CA VAL A 197 -2.94 -17.90 5.36
C VAL A 197 -1.83 -18.82 5.91
N LEU A 198 -2.00 -19.43 7.08
CA LEU A 198 -1.10 -20.47 7.59
C LEU A 198 -1.09 -21.73 6.73
N HIS A 199 -2.22 -22.06 6.12
CA HIS A 199 -2.37 -23.23 5.26
C HIS A 199 -1.89 -22.91 3.83
N ALA A 200 -0.77 -22.21 3.69
CA ALA A 200 -0.30 -21.62 2.44
C ALA A 200 -0.31 -22.60 1.25
N ARG A 201 0.16 -23.84 1.43
CA ARG A 201 0.14 -24.87 0.37
C ARG A 201 -1.28 -25.27 -0.07
N ARG A 202 -2.23 -25.32 0.87
CA ARG A 202 -3.63 -25.66 0.58
C ARG A 202 -4.37 -24.48 -0.05
N LEU A 203 -4.07 -23.27 0.43
CA LEU A 203 -4.54 -22.03 -0.17
C LEU A 203 -4.06 -21.90 -1.62
N GLU A 204 -2.75 -22.07 -1.87
CA GLU A 204 -2.14 -22.08 -3.20
C GLU A 204 -2.81 -23.11 -4.12
N ARG A 205 -2.97 -24.36 -3.66
CA ARG A 205 -3.65 -25.41 -4.43
C ARG A 205 -5.10 -25.07 -4.78
N SER A 206 -5.83 -24.45 -3.86
CA SER A 206 -7.23 -24.06 -4.09
C SER A 206 -7.34 -22.87 -5.04
N ILE A 207 -6.41 -21.92 -4.94
CA ILE A 207 -6.29 -20.82 -5.91
C ILE A 207 -5.96 -21.38 -7.30
N TYR A 208 -5.00 -22.30 -7.41
CA TYR A 208 -4.66 -22.98 -8.66
C TYR A 208 -5.89 -23.64 -9.28
N LYS A 209 -6.68 -24.39 -8.49
CA LYS A 209 -7.91 -25.03 -8.96
C LYS A 209 -8.98 -24.00 -9.39
N ALA A 210 -9.16 -22.92 -8.63
CA ALA A 210 -10.07 -21.83 -8.97
C ALA A 210 -9.65 -21.10 -10.26
N LEU A 211 -8.35 -20.99 -10.54
CA LEU A 211 -7.84 -20.39 -11.77
C LEU A 211 -8.13 -21.25 -13.00
N LEU A 212 -8.14 -22.57 -12.88
CA LEU A 212 -8.38 -23.47 -14.02
C LEU A 212 -9.86 -23.80 -14.24
N LYS A 213 -10.72 -23.56 -13.25
CA LYS A 213 -12.14 -23.88 -13.34
C LYS A 213 -12.92 -22.74 -14.03
N PRO A 214 -13.78 -23.05 -15.03
CA PRO A 214 -14.69 -22.08 -15.59
C PRO A 214 -15.78 -21.64 -14.61
N GLY A 215 -16.14 -20.36 -14.67
CA GLY A 215 -17.26 -19.81 -13.93
C GLY A 215 -16.84 -18.98 -12.73
N PHE A 216 -17.82 -18.69 -11.86
CA PHE A 216 -17.61 -17.84 -10.70
C PHE A 216 -17.04 -18.67 -9.56
N THR A 217 -15.74 -18.50 -9.31
CA THR A 217 -14.98 -19.24 -8.30
C THR A 217 -14.59 -18.33 -7.15
N VAL A 218 -14.65 -18.82 -5.91
CA VAL A 218 -14.38 -18.02 -4.71
C VAL A 218 -13.40 -18.76 -3.81
N VAL A 219 -12.28 -18.11 -3.49
CA VAL A 219 -11.34 -18.57 -2.46
C VAL A 219 -11.28 -17.50 -1.37
N GLU A 220 -11.76 -17.85 -0.18
CA GLU A 220 -11.64 -17.00 1.00
C GLU A 220 -10.32 -17.30 1.72
N ALA A 221 -9.44 -16.30 1.79
CA ALA A 221 -8.20 -16.34 2.54
C ALA A 221 -8.39 -15.61 3.88
N ILE A 222 -8.49 -16.34 4.98
CA ILE A 222 -8.55 -15.74 6.33
C ILE A 222 -7.16 -15.22 6.68
N SER A 223 -7.04 -13.90 6.83
CA SER A 223 -5.78 -13.19 7.00
C SER A 223 -5.76 -12.40 8.31
N PRO A 224 -4.65 -12.43 9.07
CA PRO A 224 -4.53 -11.60 10.26
C PRO A 224 -4.46 -10.11 9.89
N CYS A 225 -5.16 -9.28 10.67
CA CYS A 225 -4.97 -7.83 10.76
C CYS A 225 -4.49 -7.48 12.18
N PRO A 226 -3.18 -7.55 12.46
CA PRO A 226 -2.67 -7.37 13.82
C PRO A 226 -2.86 -5.95 14.35
N THR A 227 -2.63 -4.94 13.50
CA THR A 227 -2.63 -3.52 13.89
C THR A 227 -3.98 -3.04 14.42
N LEU A 228 -5.08 -3.58 13.89
CA LEU A 228 -6.43 -3.10 14.16
C LEU A 228 -7.31 -4.19 14.74
N TYR A 229 -7.68 -5.22 13.97
CA TYR A 229 -8.59 -6.26 14.45
C TYR A 229 -7.99 -7.02 15.65
N GLY A 230 -6.74 -7.48 15.54
CA GLY A 230 -6.04 -8.17 16.63
C GLY A 230 -5.95 -7.31 17.88
N ARG A 231 -5.48 -6.06 17.74
CA ARG A 231 -5.37 -5.09 18.85
C ARG A 231 -6.68 -4.93 19.63
N TRP A 232 -7.81 -4.78 18.96
CA TRP A 232 -9.11 -4.61 19.62
C TRP A 232 -9.62 -5.90 20.28
N ASN A 233 -9.22 -7.06 19.76
CA ASN A 233 -9.64 -8.39 20.22
C ASN A 233 -8.58 -9.13 21.04
N ARG A 234 -7.74 -8.37 21.76
CA ARG A 234 -6.73 -8.88 22.72
C ARG A 234 -5.67 -9.81 22.10
N LYS A 235 -5.34 -9.60 20.83
CA LYS A 235 -4.25 -10.26 20.10
C LYS A 235 -3.26 -9.20 19.67
N LYS A 236 -2.31 -8.90 20.56
CA LYS A 236 -1.48 -7.69 20.50
C LYS A 236 -0.44 -7.77 19.39
N TYR A 237 0.10 -8.97 19.15
CA TYR A 237 1.15 -9.21 18.17
C TYR A 237 0.62 -10.03 16.98
N GLY A 238 1.30 -9.95 15.84
CA GLY A 238 0.99 -10.78 14.66
C GLY A 238 1.06 -12.28 14.99
N THR A 239 2.04 -12.68 15.81
CA THR A 239 2.18 -14.05 16.29
C THR A 239 0.95 -14.55 17.07
N ASP A 240 0.29 -13.70 17.87
CA ASP A 240 -0.91 -14.08 18.63
C ASP A 240 -2.08 -14.43 17.70
N MET A 241 -2.17 -13.75 16.56
CA MET A 241 -3.18 -14.03 15.54
C MET A 241 -2.88 -15.33 14.79
N PHE A 242 -1.62 -15.57 14.45
CA PHE A 242 -1.21 -16.82 13.83
C PHE A 242 -1.40 -18.01 14.77
N GLU A 243 -0.98 -17.91 16.03
CA GLU A 243 -1.24 -18.93 17.05
C GLU A 243 -2.74 -19.22 17.18
N TYR A 244 -3.57 -18.17 17.19
CA TYR A 244 -5.02 -18.32 17.18
C TYR A 244 -5.53 -19.08 15.96
N TYR A 245 -5.04 -18.79 14.75
CA TYR A 245 -5.42 -19.53 13.55
C TYR A 245 -4.91 -20.98 13.58
N HIS A 246 -3.74 -21.25 14.15
CA HIS A 246 -3.23 -22.59 14.30
C HIS A 246 -4.13 -23.43 15.23
N GLN A 247 -4.56 -22.84 16.35
CA GLN A 247 -5.39 -23.50 17.35
C GLN A 247 -6.84 -23.69 16.92
N GLN A 248 -7.41 -22.74 16.18
CA GLN A 248 -8.84 -22.75 15.83
C GLN A 248 -9.14 -23.31 14.44
N ALA A 249 -8.16 -23.40 13.54
CA ALA A 249 -8.42 -23.92 12.21
C ALA A 249 -8.67 -25.43 12.23
N VAL A 250 -9.83 -25.84 11.74
CA VAL A 250 -10.22 -27.26 11.63
C VAL A 250 -10.45 -27.58 10.16
N ILE A 251 -9.79 -28.62 9.65
CA ILE A 251 -9.92 -29.00 8.24
C ILE A 251 -11.10 -29.96 8.07
N ARG A 252 -12.14 -29.53 7.34
CA ARG A 252 -13.31 -30.34 6.98
C ARG A 252 -13.74 -30.03 5.55
N HIS A 253 -13.48 -30.94 4.62
CA HIS A 253 -13.82 -30.77 3.19
C HIS A 253 -15.27 -31.17 2.88
N ASP A 254 -15.88 -31.98 3.73
CA ASP A 254 -17.24 -32.51 3.61
C ASP A 254 -18.28 -31.64 4.35
N ALA A 255 -17.82 -30.61 5.06
CA ALA A 255 -18.69 -29.67 5.76
C ALA A 255 -19.58 -28.92 4.77
N GLN A 256 -20.87 -28.79 5.11
CA GLN A 256 -21.78 -28.03 4.28
C GLN A 256 -21.50 -26.53 4.42
N PRO A 257 -21.63 -25.71 3.35
CA PRO A 257 -21.31 -24.29 3.41
C PRO A 257 -22.01 -23.52 4.53
N TRP A 258 -23.27 -23.85 4.87
CA TRP A 258 -24.00 -23.20 5.96
C TRP A 258 -23.50 -23.56 7.38
N GLU A 259 -22.68 -24.59 7.53
CA GLU A 259 -22.13 -25.05 8.81
C GLU A 259 -20.78 -24.40 9.15
N VAL A 260 -20.19 -23.66 8.22
CA VAL A 260 -18.84 -23.09 8.34
C VAL A 260 -18.85 -21.60 8.68
N ASP A 261 -19.75 -21.16 9.55
CA ASP A 261 -19.70 -19.79 10.06
C ASP A 261 -18.51 -19.59 11.03
N ILE A 262 -18.03 -18.35 11.19
CA ILE A 262 -16.90 -18.03 12.07
C ILE A 262 -17.42 -17.18 13.24
N GLY A 263 -17.55 -17.83 14.40
CA GLY A 263 -17.84 -17.16 15.67
C GLY A 263 -16.58 -16.55 16.32
N LEU A 264 -16.79 -15.63 17.26
CA LEU A 264 -15.69 -15.11 18.08
C LEU A 264 -15.10 -16.25 18.91
N ALA A 265 -13.80 -16.52 18.73
CA ALA A 265 -13.12 -17.66 19.35
C ALA A 265 -13.70 -19.04 19.01
N GLY A 266 -14.51 -19.14 17.95
CA GLY A 266 -14.98 -20.41 17.40
C GLY A 266 -13.99 -21.04 16.42
N GLU A 267 -14.33 -22.25 15.96
CA GLU A 267 -13.57 -22.95 14.92
C GLU A 267 -13.55 -22.15 13.60
N ILE A 268 -12.39 -22.15 12.95
CA ILE A 268 -12.25 -21.66 11.57
C ILE A 268 -12.22 -22.89 10.67
N VAL A 269 -13.39 -23.32 10.22
CA VAL A 269 -13.49 -24.48 9.34
C VAL A 269 -12.87 -24.16 7.98
N CYS A 270 -11.83 -24.89 7.62
CA CYS A 270 -11.08 -24.77 6.37
C CYS A 270 -11.32 -25.98 5.46
N GLY A 271 -11.42 -25.76 4.17
CA GLY A 271 -11.74 -26.82 3.21
C GLY A 271 -12.15 -26.29 1.85
N GLU A 272 -12.41 -27.23 0.94
CA GLU A 272 -13.13 -27.00 -0.30
C GLU A 272 -14.58 -27.44 -0.08
N PHE A 273 -15.56 -26.55 -0.27
CA PHE A 273 -16.96 -26.80 0.11
C PHE A 273 -17.90 -26.97 -1.09
N VAL A 274 -17.52 -26.38 -2.24
CA VAL A 274 -18.27 -26.49 -3.48
C VAL A 274 -17.27 -26.76 -4.60
N ASP A 275 -17.58 -27.75 -5.42
CA ASP A 275 -16.90 -28.03 -6.68
C ASP A 275 -17.89 -28.71 -7.63
N VAL A 276 -18.54 -27.90 -8.46
CA VAL A 276 -19.59 -28.36 -9.38
C VAL A 276 -19.36 -27.79 -10.77
N GLU A 277 -19.79 -28.51 -11.79
CA GLU A 277 -19.73 -28.02 -13.18
C GLU A 277 -21.06 -27.38 -13.56
N ARG A 278 -20.98 -26.17 -14.14
CA ARG A 278 -22.14 -25.44 -14.66
C ARG A 278 -21.71 -24.54 -15.80
N PRO A 279 -22.54 -24.41 -16.87
CA PRO A 279 -22.25 -23.45 -17.93
C PRO A 279 -22.05 -22.03 -17.38
N THR A 280 -21.03 -21.35 -17.89
CA THR A 280 -20.76 -19.94 -17.55
C THR A 280 -21.78 -19.02 -18.21
N PHE A 281 -21.85 -17.78 -17.75
CA PHE A 281 -22.67 -16.75 -18.40
C PHE A 281 -22.30 -16.60 -19.88
N GLN A 282 -21.00 -16.60 -20.19
CA GLN A 282 -20.44 -16.48 -21.54
C GLN A 282 -20.89 -17.65 -22.42
N GLN A 283 -20.73 -18.89 -21.94
CA GLN A 283 -21.15 -20.08 -22.67
C GLN A 283 -22.66 -20.11 -22.92
N MET A 284 -23.46 -19.66 -21.94
CA MET A 284 -24.91 -19.54 -22.10
C MET A 284 -25.28 -18.47 -23.12
N TYR A 285 -24.55 -17.36 -23.14
CA TYR A 285 -24.74 -16.27 -24.09
C TYR A 285 -24.43 -16.73 -25.52
N GLU A 286 -23.23 -17.29 -25.75
CA GLU A 286 -22.81 -17.82 -27.05
C GLU A 286 -23.78 -18.89 -27.58
N ARG A 287 -24.29 -19.75 -26.69
CA ARG A 287 -25.26 -20.78 -27.08
C ARG A 287 -26.61 -20.22 -27.53
N LEU A 288 -27.11 -19.17 -26.87
CA LEU A 288 -28.43 -18.58 -27.16
C LEU A 288 -28.37 -17.49 -28.23
N HIS A 289 -27.20 -16.87 -28.40
CA HIS A 289 -26.95 -15.78 -29.33
C HIS A 289 -25.66 -16.06 -30.13
N PRO A 290 -25.61 -17.14 -30.94
CA PRO A 290 -24.39 -17.54 -31.66
C PRO A 290 -23.96 -16.52 -32.70
N ASP A 291 -24.90 -15.73 -33.21
CA ASP A 291 -24.66 -14.66 -34.19
C ASP A 291 -24.19 -13.37 -33.51
N VAL A 292 -24.32 -13.26 -32.19
CA VAL A 292 -23.88 -12.09 -31.43
C VAL A 292 -22.52 -12.37 -30.83
N ARG A 293 -21.52 -11.61 -31.28
CA ARG A 293 -20.19 -11.56 -30.70
C ARG A 293 -20.15 -10.35 -29.77
N PRO A 294 -20.32 -10.50 -28.44
CA PRO A 294 -20.42 -9.36 -27.52
C PRO A 294 -19.29 -8.34 -27.69
N ALA A 295 -18.08 -8.84 -27.92
CA ALA A 295 -16.91 -8.01 -28.10
C ALA A 295 -17.02 -7.14 -29.38
N GLU A 296 -17.56 -7.68 -30.49
CA GLU A 296 -17.69 -6.97 -31.76
C GLU A 296 -18.97 -6.13 -31.84
N ASP A 297 -20.11 -6.70 -31.43
CA ASP A 297 -21.44 -6.11 -31.61
C ASP A 297 -21.77 -5.04 -30.57
N LEU A 298 -21.12 -5.05 -29.40
CA LEU A 298 -21.19 -3.94 -28.44
C LEU A 298 -20.23 -2.79 -28.80
N GLY A 299 -19.47 -2.90 -29.91
CA GLY A 299 -18.44 -1.92 -30.29
C GLY A 299 -17.26 -1.89 -29.32
N LEU A 300 -17.09 -2.90 -28.47
CA LEU A 300 -16.02 -3.00 -27.47
C LEU A 300 -14.67 -3.36 -28.12
N LEU A 301 -14.71 -4.03 -29.28
CA LEU A 301 -13.57 -4.33 -30.15
C LEU A 301 -13.29 -3.24 -31.16
N HIS A 302 -13.83 -2.02 -31.01
CA HIS A 302 -13.25 -0.89 -31.72
C HIS A 302 -11.88 -0.56 -31.09
N ARG A 303 -10.91 -1.45 -31.31
CA ARG A 303 -9.60 -0.98 -31.75
C ARG A 303 -9.91 -0.12 -32.97
N PRO A 304 -9.56 1.17 -33.01
CA PRO A 304 -9.33 1.78 -34.31
C PRO A 304 -8.42 0.82 -35.07
N PRO A 305 -8.72 0.48 -36.33
CA PRO A 305 -7.92 -0.48 -37.07
C PRO A 305 -6.47 -0.04 -36.95
N THR A 306 -5.61 -0.92 -36.45
CA THR A 306 -4.17 -0.87 -36.67
C THR A 306 -3.88 -1.15 -38.15
N GLU A 307 -4.53 -0.43 -39.06
CA GLU A 307 -3.81 0.20 -40.13
C GLU A 307 -3.22 1.47 -39.49
N LEU A 308 -2.08 1.29 -38.82
CA LEU A 308 -1.08 2.35 -38.92
C LEU A 308 -0.87 2.46 -40.42
N ASP A 309 -1.49 3.48 -41.02
CA ASP A 309 -1.31 3.89 -42.40
C ASP A 309 0.18 3.67 -42.69
N ALA A 310 0.54 2.88 -43.70
CA ALA A 310 1.95 2.72 -44.08
C ALA A 310 2.55 4.06 -44.58
N GLY A 311 1.71 5.10 -44.68
CA GLY A 311 2.07 6.51 -44.84
C GLY A 311 1.78 7.41 -43.62
N PHE A 312 1.42 6.86 -42.46
CA PHE A 312 1.49 7.56 -41.18
C PHE A 312 2.96 7.61 -40.82
N GLU A 313 3.69 8.51 -41.48
CA GLU A 313 4.72 9.20 -40.74
C GLU A 313 4.00 9.79 -39.53
N PRO A 314 4.31 9.36 -38.30
CA PRO A 314 3.73 10.02 -37.14
C PRO A 314 4.02 11.48 -37.37
N ALA A 315 2.96 12.28 -37.55
CA ALA A 315 3.09 13.73 -37.46
C ALA A 315 3.90 13.90 -36.19
N PRO A 316 5.15 14.41 -36.28
CA PRO A 316 6.10 14.34 -35.19
C PRO A 316 5.30 14.81 -34.01
N LEU A 317 5.09 13.89 -33.04
CA LEU A 317 4.17 14.11 -31.93
C LEU A 317 4.41 15.57 -31.56
N PRO A 318 3.42 16.48 -31.70
CA PRO A 318 3.66 17.88 -31.41
C PRO A 318 4.32 17.82 -30.05
N PRO A 319 5.61 18.21 -29.94
CA PRO A 319 6.55 17.63 -29.00
C PRO A 319 5.75 17.46 -27.75
N ILE A 320 5.48 16.19 -27.36
CA ILE A 320 4.67 15.97 -26.18
C ILE A 320 5.48 16.75 -25.19
N ASP A 321 4.94 17.88 -24.77
CA ASP A 321 5.42 18.56 -23.61
C ASP A 321 4.86 17.65 -22.52
N VAL A 322 5.46 16.45 -22.42
CA VAL A 322 6.20 16.15 -21.23
C VAL A 322 7.01 17.43 -21.05
N ARG A 323 6.38 18.42 -20.38
CA ARG A 323 6.69 18.55 -18.99
C ARG A 323 6.94 17.12 -18.51
N GLU A 324 8.18 16.66 -18.71
CA GLU A 324 9.03 16.53 -17.56
C GLU A 324 8.45 17.56 -16.60
N VAL A 325 7.52 17.08 -15.79
CA VAL A 325 7.52 17.50 -14.43
C VAL A 325 8.85 16.91 -13.97
N THR A 326 9.97 17.51 -14.43
CA THR A 326 11.07 17.89 -13.59
C THR A 326 10.31 18.38 -12.38
N PRO A 327 10.25 17.60 -11.28
CA PRO A 327 9.54 18.01 -10.07
C PRO A 327 9.84 19.48 -9.92
N ALA A 328 8.78 20.31 -10.03
CA ALA A 328 8.86 21.68 -10.52
C ALA A 328 10.21 22.21 -10.15
N GLN A 329 11.13 22.41 -11.15
CA GLN A 329 12.55 22.69 -10.88
C GLN A 329 12.54 23.55 -9.65
N VAL A 330 12.99 22.98 -8.53
CA VAL A 330 13.00 23.69 -7.26
C VAL A 330 13.87 24.86 -7.62
N GLY A 331 13.24 26.01 -7.87
CA GLY A 331 13.93 27.15 -8.44
C GLY A 331 15.12 27.31 -7.53
N THR A 332 16.33 27.31 -8.10
CA THR A 332 17.57 27.41 -7.32
C THR A 332 17.29 28.39 -6.21
N VAL A 333 17.12 27.88 -4.99
CA VAL A 333 16.60 28.71 -3.92
C VAL A 333 17.72 29.69 -3.74
N SER A 334 17.44 30.94 -4.12
CA SER A 334 18.34 32.04 -3.87
C SER A 334 18.78 31.89 -2.43
N THR A 335 20.05 32.09 -2.16
CA THR A 335 20.78 31.86 -0.91
C THR A 335 20.15 32.50 0.35
N ALA A 336 18.99 33.15 0.22
CA ALA A 336 18.12 33.66 1.26
C ALA A 336 16.75 32.94 1.27
N GLN A 337 16.60 31.97 2.18
CA GLN A 337 15.33 31.51 2.79
C GLN A 337 14.39 30.61 1.95
N VAL A 338 14.08 29.42 2.49
CA VAL A 338 13.06 28.47 1.96
C VAL A 338 11.62 29.02 2.10
N SER A 339 11.45 30.21 2.71
CA SER A 339 10.17 30.83 3.03
C SER A 339 9.39 31.41 1.84
N GLU A 340 9.99 31.54 0.65
CA GLU A 340 9.36 32.20 -0.51
C GLU A 340 8.91 31.24 -1.63
N ALA A 341 9.01 29.92 -1.43
CA ALA A 341 8.61 28.95 -2.46
C ALA A 341 7.09 28.70 -2.48
N GLU A 342 6.47 28.82 -3.66
CA GLU A 342 5.04 28.52 -3.93
C GLU A 342 4.68 27.05 -3.63
N HIS A 343 5.68 26.16 -3.60
CA HIS A 343 5.53 24.73 -3.32
C HIS A 343 6.71 24.23 -2.48
N VAL A 344 6.41 23.66 -1.31
CA VAL A 344 7.40 23.09 -0.39
C VAL A 344 7.07 21.63 -0.09
N GLU A 345 7.99 20.74 -0.41
CA GLU A 345 7.97 19.34 -0.03
C GLU A 345 8.94 19.10 1.12
N MET A 346 8.43 18.52 2.21
CA MET A 346 9.25 18.18 3.38
C MET A 346 9.08 16.74 3.80
N ARG A 347 10.15 16.17 4.36
CA ARG A 347 10.12 14.86 5.02
C ARG A 347 10.74 14.95 6.41
N LEU A 348 9.93 14.62 7.42
CA LEU A 348 10.39 14.39 8.78
C LEU A 348 10.65 12.89 8.94
N CYS A 349 11.80 12.50 9.47
CA CYS A 349 12.16 11.11 9.65
C CYS A 349 12.89 10.88 10.98
N GLY A 350 12.71 9.68 11.54
CA GLY A 350 13.24 9.30 12.84
C GLY A 350 12.91 7.84 13.14
N PHE A 351 12.89 7.43 14.40
CA PHE A 351 12.40 6.11 14.80
C PHE A 351 11.02 6.18 15.49
N GLY A 352 10.27 5.09 15.43
CA GLY A 352 8.94 5.05 16.03
C GLY A 352 8.99 5.09 17.56
N GLY A 353 8.23 6.04 18.11
CA GLY A 353 8.32 6.46 19.51
C GLY A 353 8.77 7.91 19.65
N GLN A 354 9.50 8.48 18.68
CA GLN A 354 9.95 9.88 18.71
C GLN A 354 8.87 10.90 18.34
N GLY A 355 7.67 10.49 17.93
CA GLY A 355 6.61 11.42 17.57
C GLY A 355 6.76 12.08 16.18
N ILE A 356 7.50 11.46 15.25
CA ILE A 356 7.68 11.93 13.86
C ILE A 356 6.35 12.10 13.12
N VAL A 357 5.48 11.09 13.22
CA VAL A 357 4.13 11.12 12.63
C VAL A 357 3.28 12.26 13.22
N LEU A 358 3.38 12.46 14.54
CA LEU A 358 2.68 13.55 15.21
C LEU A 358 3.21 14.90 14.74
N ALA A 359 4.53 15.05 14.61
CA ALA A 359 5.14 16.27 14.11
C ALA A 359 4.68 16.60 12.68
N GLY A 360 4.65 15.60 11.79
CA GLY A 360 4.15 15.81 10.43
C GLY A 360 2.65 16.16 10.39
N LEU A 361 1.84 15.58 11.27
CA LEU A 361 0.43 15.93 11.41
C LEU A 361 0.25 17.37 11.92
N ILE A 362 1.07 17.81 12.89
CA ILE A 362 1.09 19.19 13.38
C ILE A 362 1.46 20.15 12.26
N ALA A 363 2.51 19.85 11.49
CA ALA A 363 2.92 20.65 10.34
C ALA A 363 1.80 20.77 9.28
N GLY A 364 1.20 19.65 8.88
CA GLY A 364 0.08 19.67 7.92
C GLY A 364 -1.15 20.43 8.43
N LYS A 365 -1.48 20.32 9.72
CA LYS A 365 -2.55 21.11 10.35
C LYS A 365 -2.23 22.60 10.37
N ALA A 366 -0.99 22.98 10.67
CA ALA A 366 -0.58 24.37 10.69
C ALA A 366 -0.86 25.05 9.35
N VAL A 367 -0.45 24.38 8.27
CA VAL A 367 -0.65 24.84 6.89
C VAL A 367 -2.14 24.95 6.56
N ALA A 368 -2.90 23.88 6.78
CA ALA A 368 -4.30 23.81 6.37
C ALA A 368 -5.23 24.69 7.22
N LEU A 369 -4.98 24.78 8.53
CA LEU A 369 -5.93 25.39 9.48
C LEU A 369 -5.56 26.82 9.89
N HIS A 370 -4.28 27.18 9.85
CA HIS A 370 -3.81 28.48 10.33
C HIS A 370 -3.16 29.34 9.23
N ASP A 371 -2.43 28.73 8.29
CA ASP A 371 -1.94 29.46 7.10
C ASP A 371 -2.97 29.52 5.97
N HIS A 372 -4.06 28.74 6.04
CA HIS A 372 -5.11 28.65 5.02
C HIS A 372 -4.59 28.29 3.62
N ARG A 373 -3.56 27.43 3.58
CA ARG A 373 -2.95 26.89 2.36
C ARG A 373 -3.29 25.41 2.17
N GLU A 374 -2.97 24.86 1.01
CA GLU A 374 -3.19 23.45 0.73
C GLU A 374 -2.06 22.60 1.33
N ALA A 375 -2.44 21.49 1.99
CA ALA A 375 -1.50 20.56 2.59
C ALA A 375 -1.89 19.11 2.31
N THR A 376 -0.92 18.28 1.94
CA THR A 376 -1.07 16.83 2.02
C THR A 376 -0.15 16.27 3.08
N PHE A 377 -0.63 15.25 3.79
CA PHE A 377 0.14 14.54 4.81
C PHE A 377 0.09 13.05 4.48
N THR A 378 1.27 12.47 4.27
CA THR A 378 1.44 11.02 4.14
C THR A 378 2.44 10.54 5.18
N GLN A 379 2.28 9.30 5.64
CA GLN A 379 3.15 8.73 6.66
C GLN A 379 3.68 7.38 6.20
N SER A 380 4.96 7.13 6.48
CA SER A 380 5.58 5.82 6.44
C SER A 380 5.84 5.40 7.89
N TYR A 381 4.84 4.76 8.49
CA TYR A 381 4.90 4.29 9.86
C TYR A 381 4.16 2.95 9.96
N GLY A 382 4.92 1.87 10.06
CA GLY A 382 4.38 0.54 10.32
C GLY A 382 4.62 0.08 11.76
N PRO A 383 3.96 -0.98 12.23
CA PRO A 383 4.17 -1.54 13.57
C PRO A 383 5.64 -1.88 13.90
N GLU A 384 6.45 -2.15 12.88
CA GLU A 384 7.91 -2.37 12.89
C GLU A 384 8.72 -1.15 13.30
N SER A 385 8.18 0.04 13.12
CA SER A 385 8.92 1.26 13.39
C SER A 385 9.11 1.49 14.89
N ARG A 386 8.57 0.68 15.81
CA ARG A 386 8.94 0.79 17.24
C ARG A 386 10.43 0.47 17.42
N GLY A 387 11.25 1.51 17.43
CA GLY A 387 12.72 1.42 17.38
C GLY A 387 13.31 1.30 15.96
N GLY A 388 12.48 1.30 14.91
CA GLY A 388 12.91 1.28 13.50
C GLY A 388 12.56 2.59 12.78
N ALA A 389 13.17 2.83 11.61
CA ALA A 389 12.96 4.05 10.84
C ALA A 389 11.48 4.28 10.49
N CYS A 390 11.05 5.54 10.56
CA CYS A 390 9.74 6.02 10.14
C CYS A 390 9.86 7.40 9.52
N SER A 391 8.87 7.80 8.75
CA SER A 391 8.80 9.15 8.20
C SER A 391 7.37 9.70 8.10
N ALA A 392 7.28 11.01 8.04
CA ALA A 392 6.11 11.77 7.68
C ALA A 392 6.50 12.71 6.54
N ALA A 393 5.71 12.73 5.47
CA ALA A 393 5.90 13.58 4.31
C ALA A 393 4.76 14.60 4.26
N ILE A 394 5.12 15.86 4.05
CA ILE A 394 4.18 16.97 3.91
C ILE A 394 4.48 17.70 2.60
N VAL A 395 3.43 17.96 1.84
CA VAL A 395 3.46 18.88 0.69
C VAL A 395 2.65 20.10 1.07
N VAL A 396 3.22 21.27 0.87
CA VAL A 396 2.61 22.58 1.14
C VAL A 396 2.55 23.36 -0.17
N SER A 397 1.38 23.90 -0.49
CA SER A 397 1.19 24.68 -1.72
C SER A 397 0.12 25.77 -1.54
N ASP A 398 0.24 26.85 -2.29
CA ASP A 398 -0.82 27.86 -2.46
C ASP A 398 -1.93 27.39 -3.44
N GLU A 399 -1.68 26.31 -4.18
CA GLU A 399 -2.61 25.73 -5.15
C GLU A 399 -3.03 24.30 -4.78
N ALA A 400 -4.09 23.82 -5.44
CA ALA A 400 -4.62 22.48 -5.21
C ALA A 400 -3.55 21.40 -5.46
N ILE A 401 -3.25 20.61 -4.42
CA ILE A 401 -2.28 19.53 -4.52
C ILE A 401 -2.90 18.32 -5.21
N LEU A 402 -2.41 18.01 -6.41
CA LEU A 402 -2.93 16.89 -7.23
C LEU A 402 -2.30 15.53 -6.89
N TYR A 403 -1.18 15.53 -6.15
CA TYR A 403 -0.43 14.31 -5.83
C TYR A 403 0.17 14.39 -4.41
N PRO A 404 -0.07 13.40 -3.54
CA PRO A 404 0.26 13.52 -2.11
C PRO A 404 1.65 12.99 -1.71
N TYR A 405 2.45 12.49 -2.65
CA TYR A 405 3.73 11.85 -2.34
C TYR A 405 4.91 12.79 -2.56
N VAL A 406 5.79 12.83 -1.58
CA VAL A 406 7.07 13.55 -1.64
C VAL A 406 8.12 12.63 -2.26
N THR A 407 8.70 13.06 -3.39
CA THR A 407 9.76 12.30 -4.08
C THR A 407 11.12 12.98 -3.96
N ARG A 408 11.16 14.31 -4.03
CA ARG A 408 12.36 15.12 -3.88
C ARG A 408 12.12 16.30 -2.93
N PRO A 409 12.12 16.07 -1.60
CA PRO A 409 11.87 17.13 -0.63
C PRO A 409 12.90 18.25 -0.71
N ASN A 410 12.48 19.50 -0.49
CA ASN A 410 13.34 20.66 -0.30
C ASN A 410 13.86 20.74 1.15
N LEU A 411 13.17 20.06 2.07
CA LEU A 411 13.53 20.00 3.49
C LEU A 411 13.46 18.56 4.00
N ILE A 412 14.54 18.05 4.57
CA ILE A 412 14.53 16.83 5.38
C ILE A 412 14.88 17.19 6.82
N ALA A 413 14.06 16.74 7.76
CA ALA A 413 14.37 16.80 9.19
C ALA A 413 14.58 15.37 9.72
N ALA A 414 15.82 15.03 10.07
CA ALA A 414 16.22 13.69 10.49
C ALA A 414 16.59 13.65 11.98
N MET A 415 15.91 12.81 12.75
CA MET A 415 16.13 12.64 14.20
C MET A 415 16.75 11.28 14.57
N TYR A 416 17.16 10.48 13.58
CA TYR A 416 17.73 9.14 13.78
C TYR A 416 18.58 8.70 12.57
N GLN A 417 19.74 8.10 12.81
CA GLN A 417 20.74 7.78 11.77
C GLN A 417 20.17 6.90 10.66
N GLU A 418 19.50 5.80 10.97
CA GLU A 418 19.01 4.86 9.95
C GLU A 418 17.89 5.47 9.11
N ALA A 419 17.10 6.37 9.71
CA ALA A 419 16.12 7.16 8.97
C ALA A 419 16.82 8.16 8.03
N TYR A 420 17.88 8.83 8.50
CA TYR A 420 18.73 9.66 7.64
C TYR A 420 19.29 8.85 6.46
N THR A 421 19.97 7.72 6.73
CA THR A 421 20.55 6.85 5.68
C THR A 421 19.50 6.42 4.66
N THR A 422 18.26 6.18 5.09
CA THR A 422 17.16 5.77 4.19
C THR A 422 16.68 6.90 3.28
N TYR A 423 16.59 8.14 3.78
CA TYR A 423 15.86 9.21 3.10
C TYR A 423 16.71 10.37 2.58
N HIS A 424 17.95 10.56 3.06
CA HIS A 424 18.77 11.74 2.74
C HIS A 424 19.05 11.90 1.24
N GLY A 425 19.24 10.80 0.50
CA GLY A 425 19.49 10.82 -0.95
C GLY A 425 18.33 11.37 -1.79
N GLN A 426 17.16 11.59 -1.17
CA GLN A 426 15.99 12.18 -1.84
C GLN A 426 16.00 13.71 -1.77
N LEU A 427 16.76 14.33 -0.86
CA LEU A 427 16.78 15.78 -0.69
C LEU A 427 17.20 16.47 -2.00
N ALA A 428 16.41 17.46 -2.42
CA ALA A 428 16.68 18.26 -3.60
C ALA A 428 18.01 19.01 -3.47
N GLU A 429 18.63 19.31 -4.60
CA GLU A 429 19.86 20.11 -4.65
C GLU A 429 19.60 21.51 -4.07
N GLY A 430 20.49 22.00 -3.19
CA GLY A 430 20.27 23.24 -2.44
C GLY A 430 19.22 23.14 -1.32
N GLY A 431 18.63 21.96 -1.09
CA GLY A 431 17.70 21.71 0.00
C GLY A 431 18.35 21.78 1.39
N VAL A 432 17.50 21.93 2.40
CA VAL A 432 17.92 22.04 3.81
C VAL A 432 17.80 20.67 4.49
N LEU A 433 18.91 20.23 5.07
CA LEU A 433 18.97 19.04 5.92
C LEU A 433 19.05 19.47 7.39
N LEU A 434 17.93 19.43 8.09
CA LEU A 434 17.87 19.54 9.54
C LEU A 434 18.20 18.19 10.19
N ILE A 435 19.12 18.17 11.14
CA ILE A 435 19.51 16.93 11.84
C ILE A 435 19.47 17.11 13.35
N ASP A 436 19.15 16.03 14.06
CA ASP A 436 19.52 15.90 15.47
C ASP A 436 21.02 15.60 15.58
N GLU A 437 21.83 16.61 15.92
CA GLU A 437 23.30 16.53 15.85
C GLU A 437 23.91 15.45 16.75
N ASP A 438 23.20 15.05 17.81
CA ASP A 438 23.67 14.02 18.74
C ASP A 438 23.38 12.60 18.22
N LEU A 439 22.45 12.46 17.27
CA LEU A 439 21.94 11.16 16.80
C LEU A 439 22.19 10.89 15.31
N VAL A 440 22.55 11.91 14.54
CA VAL A 440 22.72 11.81 13.08
C VAL A 440 24.06 12.42 12.68
N GLN A 441 24.87 11.62 12.01
CA GLN A 441 26.09 12.02 11.33
C GLN A 441 25.81 12.09 9.82
N PRO A 442 25.81 13.29 9.22
CA PRO A 442 25.62 13.45 7.79
C PRO A 442 26.89 13.07 7.02
N ASP A 443 26.74 12.68 5.76
CA ASP A 443 27.87 12.36 4.90
C ASP A 443 28.75 13.61 4.64
N PRO A 444 30.09 13.46 4.50
CA PRO A 444 31.01 14.59 4.38
C PRO A 444 30.83 15.49 3.14
N GLU A 445 30.18 14.97 2.08
CA GLU A 445 30.07 15.63 0.76
C GLU A 445 28.61 15.67 0.25
N THR A 446 27.66 16.01 1.12
CA THR A 446 26.23 16.00 0.73
C THR A 446 25.84 17.08 -0.28
N GLY A 447 26.61 18.17 -0.42
CA GLY A 447 26.20 19.35 -1.20
C GLY A 447 24.93 20.04 -0.68
N GLN A 448 24.44 19.63 0.49
CA GLN A 448 23.20 20.06 1.13
C GLN A 448 23.51 21.09 2.23
N ARG A 449 22.56 22.00 2.50
CA ARG A 449 22.69 22.91 3.64
C ARG A 449 22.30 22.19 4.92
N VAL A 450 23.29 21.75 5.69
CA VAL A 450 23.07 21.06 6.96
C VAL A 450 22.85 22.08 8.09
N VAL A 451 21.76 21.92 8.84
CA VAL A 451 21.45 22.71 10.04
C VAL A 451 21.40 21.74 11.24
N PRO A 452 22.49 21.62 12.01
CA PRO A 452 22.52 20.79 13.21
C PRO A 452 21.72 21.43 14.35
N VAL A 453 20.84 20.65 14.96
CA VAL A 453 20.07 21.06 16.15
C VAL A 453 20.07 19.91 17.17
N PRO A 454 20.56 20.10 18.40
CA PRO A 454 20.57 19.07 19.44
C PRO A 454 19.18 18.85 20.06
N ALA A 455 18.20 18.44 19.24
CA ALA A 455 16.80 18.43 19.62
C ALA A 455 16.53 17.50 20.82
N THR A 456 17.13 16.30 20.81
CA THR A 456 17.03 15.33 21.90
C THR A 456 17.69 15.86 23.18
N ARG A 457 18.91 16.43 23.08
CA ARG A 457 19.62 16.99 24.23
C ARG A 457 18.94 18.22 24.83
N ILE A 458 18.37 19.12 24.00
CA ILE A 458 17.53 20.23 24.48
C ILE A 458 16.32 19.69 25.24
N ALA A 459 15.62 18.70 24.68
CA ALA A 459 14.45 18.11 25.31
C ALA A 459 14.77 17.44 26.66
N GLU A 460 15.90 16.74 26.76
CA GLU A 460 16.31 16.03 27.97
C GLU A 460 16.95 16.93 29.03
N GLN A 461 17.93 17.73 28.64
CA GLN A 461 18.79 18.45 29.59
C GLN A 461 18.26 19.84 29.94
N GLU A 462 17.66 20.55 28.99
CA GLU A 462 17.14 21.91 29.23
C GLU A 462 15.67 21.89 29.68
N LEU A 463 14.86 20.98 29.12
CA LEU A 463 13.41 20.92 29.34
C LEU A 463 12.95 19.77 30.24
N GLY A 464 13.84 18.81 30.52
CA GLY A 464 13.58 17.70 31.45
C GLY A 464 12.60 16.64 30.94
N ARG A 465 12.25 16.62 29.64
CA ARG A 465 11.34 15.64 29.02
C ARG A 465 11.73 15.29 27.59
N ALA A 466 12.36 14.12 27.40
CA ALA A 466 12.74 13.61 26.07
C ALA A 466 11.58 13.58 25.04
N GLN A 467 10.33 13.44 25.49
CA GLN A 467 9.17 13.31 24.60
C GLN A 467 8.83 14.58 23.79
N VAL A 468 9.45 15.72 24.09
CA VAL A 468 9.22 16.97 23.34
C VAL A 468 10.28 17.27 22.28
N ALA A 469 11.23 16.35 22.04
CA ALA A 469 12.29 16.52 21.04
C ALA A 469 11.75 16.80 19.63
N ASN A 470 10.62 16.18 19.26
CA ASN A 470 9.95 16.44 17.99
C ASN A 470 9.40 17.86 17.89
N VAL A 471 8.97 18.46 19.01
CA VAL A 471 8.49 19.84 19.06
C VAL A 471 9.65 20.84 18.97
N VAL A 472 10.81 20.52 19.56
CA VAL A 472 12.05 21.26 19.34
C VAL A 472 12.41 21.26 17.84
N MET A 473 12.31 20.10 17.19
CA MET A 473 12.55 19.99 15.75
C MET A 473 11.53 20.78 14.90
N LEU A 474 10.25 20.84 15.31
CA LEU A 474 9.25 21.71 14.66
C LEU A 474 9.62 23.19 14.77
N GLY A 475 10.14 23.64 15.92
CA GLY A 475 10.68 24.99 16.08
C GLY A 475 11.82 25.27 15.10
N ALA A 476 12.74 24.32 14.94
CA ALA A 476 13.83 24.43 13.97
C ALA A 476 13.33 24.48 12.51
N ILE A 477 12.30 23.70 12.17
CA ILE A 477 11.64 23.75 10.85
C ILE A 477 11.06 25.14 10.58
N ALA A 478 10.42 25.77 11.57
CA ALA A 478 9.93 27.13 11.45
C ALA A 478 11.07 28.15 11.24
N ALA A 479 12.23 27.96 11.87
CA ALA A 479 13.37 28.85 11.73
C ALA A 479 14.01 28.80 10.35
N VAL A 480 14.16 27.62 9.75
CA VAL A 480 14.77 27.46 8.40
C VAL A 480 13.81 27.82 7.26
N GLY A 481 12.55 28.11 7.58
CA GLY A 481 11.54 28.55 6.63
C GLY A 481 10.91 27.40 5.85
N GLY A 482 10.46 26.32 6.51
CA GLY A 482 9.84 25.15 5.85
C GLY A 482 8.50 25.39 5.14
N GLY A 483 8.21 26.58 4.62
CA GLY A 483 6.95 26.90 3.95
C GLY A 483 5.73 27.02 4.88
N ILE A 484 5.95 27.08 6.20
CA ILE A 484 4.89 27.21 7.22
C ILE A 484 5.18 28.45 8.05
N SER A 485 4.18 29.29 8.32
CA SER A 485 4.40 30.45 9.20
C SER A 485 4.72 29.99 10.63
N THR A 486 5.62 30.72 11.29
CA THR A 486 6.04 30.39 12.66
C THR A 486 4.85 30.41 13.62
N GLU A 487 3.94 31.38 13.47
CA GLU A 487 2.75 31.50 14.30
C GLU A 487 1.78 30.34 14.08
N ALA A 488 1.51 29.97 12.82
CA ALA A 488 0.66 28.82 12.50
C ALA A 488 1.21 27.52 13.08
N LEU A 489 2.52 27.28 12.91
CA LEU A 489 3.14 26.06 13.42
C LEU A 489 3.10 26.01 14.95
N ARG A 490 3.39 27.13 15.60
CA ARG A 490 3.33 27.27 17.05
C ARG A 490 1.92 27.05 17.58
N GLN A 491 0.90 27.65 16.96
CA GLN A 491 -0.49 27.46 17.34
C GLN A 491 -0.92 25.99 17.18
N SER A 492 -0.55 25.35 16.06
CA SER A 492 -0.88 23.96 15.80
C SER A 492 -0.24 22.98 16.79
N VAL A 493 0.98 23.28 17.26
CA VAL A 493 1.63 22.56 18.36
C VAL A 493 0.75 22.62 19.61
N LEU A 494 0.36 23.81 20.04
CA LEU A 494 -0.41 24.01 21.28
C LEU A 494 -1.78 23.32 21.25
N GLU A 495 -2.42 23.28 20.09
CA GLU A 495 -3.72 22.61 19.91
C GLU A 495 -3.62 21.07 19.81
N SER A 496 -2.45 20.54 19.46
CA SER A 496 -2.25 19.11 19.19
C SER A 496 -1.56 18.33 20.32
N VAL A 497 -0.96 19.02 21.29
CA VAL A 497 -0.28 18.40 22.44
C VAL A 497 -1.26 18.04 23.57
N PRO A 498 -0.90 17.13 24.49
CA PRO A 498 -1.75 16.78 25.63
C PRO A 498 -2.09 17.99 26.50
N LYS A 499 -3.33 18.07 26.98
CA LYS A 499 -3.77 19.12 27.91
C LYS A 499 -2.89 19.17 29.16
N GLY A 500 -2.51 20.37 29.60
CA GLY A 500 -1.62 20.59 30.73
C GLY A 500 -0.13 20.49 30.39
N THR A 501 0.23 20.35 29.10
CA THR A 501 1.63 20.35 28.63
C THR A 501 1.94 21.53 27.69
N GLU A 502 1.01 22.46 27.53
CA GLU A 502 1.07 23.57 26.55
C GLU A 502 2.30 24.45 26.78
N GLU A 503 2.56 24.87 28.03
CA GLU A 503 3.71 25.72 28.38
C GLU A 503 5.06 25.03 28.08
N LEU A 504 5.15 23.73 28.36
CA LEU A 504 6.35 22.95 28.08
C LEU A 504 6.61 22.86 26.56
N ASN A 505 5.58 22.58 25.79
CA ASN A 505 5.70 22.46 24.33
C ASN A 505 5.92 23.82 23.65
N ALA A 506 5.35 24.90 24.18
CA ALA A 506 5.65 26.26 23.76
C ALA A 506 7.15 26.56 23.91
N ARG A 507 7.71 26.30 25.10
CA ARG A 507 9.14 26.48 25.38
C ARG A 507 10.01 25.58 24.51
N ALA A 508 9.58 24.34 24.25
CA ALA A 508 10.30 23.42 23.36
C ALA A 508 10.38 23.96 21.93
N PHE A 509 9.26 24.45 21.41
CA PHE A 509 9.19 25.07 20.09
C PHE A 509 10.08 26.31 20.01
N ASP A 510 9.91 27.24 20.94
CA ASP A 510 10.65 28.51 20.97
C ASP A 510 12.17 28.25 21.06
N ARG A 511 12.59 27.29 21.88
CA ARG A 511 14.02 26.94 22.03
C ARG A 511 14.61 26.33 20.76
N GLY A 512 13.87 25.45 20.08
CA GLY A 512 14.29 24.88 18.80
C GLY A 512 14.42 25.94 17.70
N TYR A 513 13.49 26.89 17.66
CA TYR A 513 13.51 28.03 16.75
C TYR A 513 14.74 28.92 16.98
N GLU A 514 14.96 29.36 18.22
CA GLU A 514 16.10 30.20 18.60
C GLU A 514 17.45 29.53 18.31
N TYR A 515 17.57 28.23 18.61
CA TYR A 515 18.81 27.49 18.36
C TYR A 515 19.13 27.43 16.87
N ALA A 516 18.16 27.03 16.05
CA ALA A 516 18.33 26.95 14.60
C ALA A 516 18.66 28.32 13.98
N GLN A 517 18.03 29.40 14.45
CA GLN A 517 18.39 30.75 14.03
C GLN A 517 19.85 31.11 14.37
N GLY A 518 20.31 30.77 15.58
CA GLY A 518 21.70 31.02 16.00
C GLY A 518 22.73 30.26 15.14
N VAL A 519 22.43 29.00 14.80
CA VAL A 519 23.26 28.18 13.90
C VAL A 519 23.32 28.81 12.52
N MET A 520 22.16 29.15 11.94
CA MET A 520 22.11 29.78 10.62
C MET A 520 22.82 31.13 10.56
N ALA A 521 22.75 31.94 11.62
CA ALA A 521 23.44 33.22 11.69
C ALA A 521 24.96 33.06 11.76
N SER A 522 25.45 32.01 12.43
CA SER A 522 26.88 31.72 12.55
C SER A 522 27.47 31.22 11.23
N SER A 523 26.71 30.43 10.45
CA SER A 523 27.13 29.94 9.12
C SER A 523 27.13 31.01 8.01
N ILE A 524 26.61 32.22 8.26
CA ILE A 524 26.65 33.36 7.32
C ILE A 524 27.85 34.28 7.62
N ALA A 525 28.49 34.12 8.78
CA ALA A 525 29.62 34.95 9.22
C ALA A 525 31.01 34.34 8.88
N GLU A 526 31.05 33.07 8.46
CA GLU A 526 32.21 32.39 7.85
C GLU A 526 32.09 32.42 6.32
#